data_AF-A0A177EJQ4-F1
#
_entry.id   AF-A0A177EJQ4-F1
#
_cell.length_a   1.000
_cell.length_b   1.000
_cell.length_c   1.000
_cell.angle_alpha   90.00
_cell.angle_beta   90.00
_cell.angle_gamma   90.00
#
_symmetry.space_group_name_H-M   'P 1'
#
loop_
_entity.id
_entity.type
_entity.pdbx_description
1 polymer ?
#
loop_
_entity_poly.entity_id
_entity_poly.type
_entity_poly.pdbx_seq_one_letter_code
_entity_poly.pdbx_strand_id
1 'polypeptide(L)'
;METSLNCCFRHICKLALKCQALWLLVLPCMVHCGDELVSSTLPPYIISPYTAQTLEFFSLTHFEDYSNALDTIRQSGQTYVLKKQNHRLFIILSDHTLEKVPEKMVHGINFTALTISTNTPNVPTPFDTAVACKILTAFGTMYVDSLYLYGLDVGNGEDGNHPGQCLERGILGISPIDHGHGESEAQVAPANIHVKALEILGSSEMGIKWILRHMNMSQSRIIVKIRCSLALENLELLDGFRVRSIEEIWFFNDLVVASLECKLLREGPLPDSLGIYIPYHTIRTISEQIVQNIISKDWWALHIPMQVFRVIMKPSEYPKHLSAVSLVLGAMIYDTSMGECRPAPVPNPLPSMGGGLVVVKFLMLNDLTLRDSVPGCPEIIDALDVISRSFRGLREIVIKTEKREGLVLDFIRRNRFVITTNPGLASIKICDIECLFSASKEKAILCFSLEAWGSCTQGRLASDLAQTQTDLSLLSPLNQELVMGQKWAGGGNEPVCAICLSTAGDLRDTSPDTSPDTEICILDHPEHRVCSSCLARLVSAGRRSRHIRCPVCRAELSVPFLKKKLQMNAHGHFELTGGVVAFPCNNFKKVVPLY
;
A
#
# COMPACT_ATOMS: atom_id res chain seq x y z
N MET A 1 2.10 1.69 10.50
CA MET A 1 1.02 0.76 10.91
C MET A 1 0.03 1.38 11.90
N GLU A 2 0.40 2.41 12.66
CA GLU A 2 -0.53 3.21 13.50
C GLU A 2 -1.66 3.91 12.72
N THR A 3 -1.58 4.02 11.39
CA THR A 3 -2.59 4.71 10.58
C THR A 3 -3.81 3.85 10.23
N SER A 4 -3.72 2.52 10.26
CA SER A 4 -4.81 1.60 9.89
C SER A 4 -5.83 1.42 11.03
N LEU A 5 -5.36 1.16 12.26
CA LEU A 5 -6.23 1.04 13.44
C LEU A 5 -6.99 2.35 13.74
N ASN A 6 -6.33 3.48 13.51
CA ASN A 6 -6.91 4.82 13.67
C ASN A 6 -8.08 5.09 12.71
N CYS A 7 -8.13 4.43 11.56
CA CYS A 7 -9.19 4.64 10.58
C CYS A 7 -10.48 3.87 10.97
N CYS A 8 -10.33 2.64 11.46
CA CYS A 8 -11.45 1.83 11.92
C CYS A 8 -12.06 2.40 13.22
N PHE A 9 -11.21 2.80 14.17
CA PHE A 9 -11.66 3.44 15.42
C PHE A 9 -12.38 4.77 15.16
N ARG A 10 -11.86 5.61 14.24
CA ARG A 10 -12.56 6.85 13.84
C ARG A 10 -13.91 6.60 13.18
N HIS A 11 -14.09 5.48 12.47
CA HIS A 11 -15.38 5.16 11.84
C HIS A 11 -16.43 4.74 12.86
N ILE A 12 -16.03 3.89 13.82
CA ILE A 12 -16.89 3.44 14.93
C ILE A 12 -17.24 4.63 15.85
N CYS A 13 -16.26 5.47 16.22
CA CYS A 13 -16.52 6.67 17.02
C CYS A 13 -17.42 7.69 16.29
N LYS A 14 -17.30 7.83 14.97
CA LYS A 14 -18.19 8.72 14.18
C LYS A 14 -19.63 8.21 14.11
N LEU A 15 -19.84 6.90 14.11
CA LEU A 15 -21.18 6.31 14.19
C LEU A 15 -21.78 6.53 15.59
N ALA A 16 -20.98 6.34 16.65
CA ALA A 16 -21.40 6.54 18.04
C ALA A 16 -21.71 8.02 18.36
N LEU A 17 -20.95 8.98 17.79
CA LEU A 17 -21.18 10.42 17.96
C LEU A 17 -22.47 10.93 17.31
N LYS A 18 -23.01 10.23 16.30
CA LYS A 18 -24.25 10.65 15.62
C LYS A 18 -25.52 10.20 16.35
N CYS A 19 -25.41 9.32 17.34
CA CYS A 19 -26.55 8.74 18.02
C CYS A 19 -26.48 9.03 19.53
N GLN A 20 -27.05 10.15 19.97
CA GLN A 20 -27.09 10.56 21.38
C GLN A 20 -27.73 9.49 22.29
N ALA A 21 -28.64 8.68 21.77
CA ALA A 21 -29.25 7.56 22.49
C ALA A 21 -28.25 6.42 22.79
N LEU A 22 -27.23 6.23 21.96
CA LEU A 22 -26.19 5.20 22.15
C LEU A 22 -25.24 5.57 23.28
N TRP A 23 -24.96 6.86 23.47
CA TRP A 23 -24.17 7.35 24.61
C TRP A 23 -24.82 7.06 25.97
N LEU A 24 -26.15 7.14 26.06
CA LEU A 24 -26.90 6.81 27.28
C LEU A 24 -26.88 5.31 27.61
N LEU A 25 -26.67 4.42 26.63
CA LEU A 25 -26.46 2.98 26.85
C LEU A 25 -25.00 2.64 27.16
N VAL A 26 -24.05 3.39 26.60
CA VAL A 26 -22.61 3.15 26.80
C VAL A 26 -22.12 3.68 28.14
N LEU A 27 -22.68 4.78 28.67
CA LEU A 27 -22.27 5.36 29.95
C LEU A 27 -22.44 4.42 31.16
N PRO A 28 -23.58 3.73 31.35
CA PRO A 28 -23.74 2.74 32.41
C PRO A 28 -22.81 1.54 32.25
N CYS A 29 -22.57 1.07 31.01
CA CYS A 29 -21.57 0.03 30.74
C CYS A 29 -20.15 0.50 31.08
N MET A 30 -19.78 1.76 30.79
CA MET A 30 -18.47 2.31 31.13
C MET A 30 -18.29 2.48 32.65
N VAL A 31 -19.35 2.85 33.39
CA VAL A 31 -19.31 2.94 34.85
C VAL A 31 -19.27 1.54 35.49
N HIS A 32 -20.03 0.57 34.94
CA HIS A 32 -20.02 -0.81 35.44
C HIS A 32 -18.71 -1.55 35.11
N CYS A 33 -18.08 -1.26 33.96
CA CYS A 33 -16.73 -1.73 33.66
C CYS A 33 -15.64 -1.03 34.48
N GLY A 34 -15.92 0.16 35.04
CA GLY A 34 -14.98 0.89 35.91
C GLY A 34 -14.82 0.23 37.29
N ASP A 35 -15.89 -0.29 37.87
CA ASP A 35 -15.86 -0.91 39.20
C ASP A 35 -15.24 -2.32 39.21
N GLU A 36 -15.23 -3.04 38.08
CA GLU A 36 -14.47 -4.31 37.94
C GLU A 36 -12.95 -4.10 37.80
N LEU A 37 -12.50 -2.90 37.42
CA LEU A 37 -11.08 -2.59 37.19
C LEU A 37 -10.30 -2.19 38.46
N VAL A 38 -10.98 -2.00 39.60
CA VAL A 38 -10.37 -1.54 40.86
C VAL A 38 -10.31 -2.64 41.94
N SER A 39 -10.74 -3.87 41.61
CA SER A 39 -10.27 -5.02 42.38
C SER A 39 -8.79 -5.18 42.09
N SER A 40 -7.95 -4.75 43.05
CA SER A 40 -6.49 -4.76 43.08
C SER A 40 -5.89 -6.15 42.85
N THR A 41 -6.13 -6.70 41.66
CA THR A 41 -5.58 -7.95 41.21
C THR A 41 -4.12 -7.66 40.92
N LEU A 42 -3.28 -8.15 41.82
CA LEU A 42 -1.83 -8.17 41.63
C LEU A 42 -1.55 -8.59 40.18
N PRO A 43 -0.66 -7.89 39.46
CA PRO A 43 -0.30 -8.26 38.10
C PRO A 43 0.03 -9.76 38.05
N PRO A 44 -0.48 -10.52 37.05
CA PRO A 44 -0.19 -11.93 36.95
C PRO A 44 1.32 -12.19 36.97
N TYR A 45 1.78 -13.03 37.89
CA TYR A 45 3.19 -13.40 38.05
C TYR A 45 3.37 -14.91 37.95
N ILE A 46 4.61 -15.36 37.76
CA ILE A 46 4.95 -16.76 37.56
C ILE A 46 5.66 -17.29 38.81
N ILE A 47 5.13 -18.37 39.37
CA ILE A 47 5.80 -19.12 40.44
C ILE A 47 6.67 -20.19 39.80
N SER A 48 7.99 -20.05 39.89
CA SER A 48 8.94 -20.99 39.30
C SER A 48 10.21 -21.12 40.15
N PRO A 49 10.77 -22.33 40.33
CA PRO A 49 12.04 -22.53 41.02
C PRO A 49 13.23 -21.96 40.24
N TYR A 50 13.08 -21.67 38.94
CA TYR A 50 14.14 -21.14 38.08
C TYR A 50 14.18 -19.61 38.03
N THR A 51 13.44 -18.93 38.92
CA THR A 51 13.32 -17.47 38.95
C THR A 51 14.68 -16.79 39.09
N ALA A 52 15.49 -17.18 40.08
CA ALA A 52 16.81 -16.57 40.31
C ALA A 52 17.74 -16.73 39.09
N GLN A 53 17.83 -17.94 38.52
CA GLN A 53 18.67 -18.23 37.35
C GLN A 53 18.23 -17.43 36.12
N THR A 54 16.93 -17.26 35.93
CA THR A 54 16.41 -16.48 34.79
C THR A 54 16.70 -14.98 34.96
N LEU A 55 16.56 -14.46 36.19
CA LEU A 55 16.92 -13.07 36.48
C LEU A 55 18.42 -12.83 36.28
N GLU A 56 19.27 -13.76 36.71
CA GLU A 56 20.71 -13.71 36.51
C GLU A 56 21.06 -13.73 35.02
N PHE A 57 20.46 -14.63 34.23
CA PHE A 57 20.66 -14.71 32.78
C PHE A 57 20.40 -13.36 32.07
N PHE A 58 19.25 -12.73 32.34
CA PHE A 58 18.90 -11.44 31.72
C PHE A 58 19.76 -10.27 32.25
N SER A 59 20.34 -10.39 33.44
CA SER A 59 21.23 -9.37 34.01
C SER A 59 22.63 -9.34 33.37
N LEU A 60 23.03 -10.41 32.67
CA LEU A 60 24.33 -10.48 31.99
C LEU A 60 24.44 -9.51 30.82
N THR A 61 23.33 -9.30 30.11
CA THR A 61 23.28 -8.41 28.95
C THR A 61 23.11 -6.97 29.45
N HIS A 62 24.12 -6.13 29.25
CA HIS A 62 24.01 -4.70 29.52
C HIS A 62 23.96 -3.92 28.22
N PHE A 63 22.86 -3.19 28.01
CA PHE A 63 22.77 -2.18 26.96
C PHE A 63 22.80 -0.80 27.62
N GLU A 64 23.64 0.13 27.15
CA GLU A 64 23.84 1.43 27.82
C GLU A 64 22.53 2.22 27.96
N ASP A 65 21.66 2.12 26.94
CA ASP A 65 20.43 2.92 26.87
C ASP A 65 19.19 2.23 27.46
N TYR A 66 19.25 0.92 27.76
CA TYR A 66 18.06 0.16 28.15
C TYR A 66 18.36 -0.86 29.25
N SER A 67 17.53 -0.87 30.28
CA SER A 67 17.55 -1.95 31.27
C SER A 67 17.07 -3.25 30.63
N ASN A 68 17.90 -4.28 30.71
CA ASN A 68 17.54 -5.64 30.31
C ASN A 68 16.91 -6.47 31.44
N ALA A 69 16.57 -5.83 32.56
CA ALA A 69 15.97 -6.53 33.70
C ALA A 69 14.53 -6.94 33.40
N LEU A 70 14.16 -8.16 33.80
CA LEU A 70 12.77 -8.59 33.81
C LEU A 70 11.97 -7.82 34.87
N ASP A 71 10.73 -7.47 34.54
CA ASP A 71 9.77 -6.95 35.51
C ASP A 71 9.48 -8.03 36.55
N THR A 72 9.57 -7.65 37.82
CA THR A 72 9.37 -8.53 38.96
C THR A 72 8.40 -7.94 39.97
N ILE A 73 7.82 -8.83 40.79
CA ILE A 73 7.03 -8.44 41.96
C ILE A 73 7.56 -9.15 43.20
N ARG A 74 7.56 -8.45 44.33
CA ARG A 74 7.87 -9.05 45.63
C ARG A 74 6.58 -9.39 46.37
N GLN A 75 6.39 -10.66 46.70
CA GLN A 75 5.27 -11.13 47.48
C GLN A 75 5.77 -12.08 48.57
N SER A 76 5.36 -11.81 49.81
CA SER A 76 5.81 -12.59 50.98
C SER A 76 7.33 -12.73 51.09
N GLY A 77 8.08 -11.69 50.72
CA GLY A 77 9.55 -11.67 50.75
C GLY A 77 10.24 -12.42 49.60
N GLN A 78 9.50 -13.07 48.70
CA GLN A 78 10.04 -13.72 47.52
C GLN A 78 9.84 -12.85 46.27
N THR A 79 10.82 -12.87 45.37
CA THR A 79 10.76 -12.20 44.08
C THR A 79 10.21 -13.17 43.03
N TYR A 80 9.22 -12.72 42.25
CA TYR A 80 8.63 -13.48 41.15
C TYR A 80 8.73 -12.67 39.85
N VAL A 81 8.86 -13.35 38.71
CA VAL A 81 8.82 -12.71 37.39
C VAL A 81 7.37 -12.40 37.03
N LEU A 82 7.09 -11.18 36.58
CA LEU A 82 5.79 -10.85 36.02
C LEU A 82 5.54 -11.64 34.74
N LYS A 83 4.33 -12.16 34.56
CA LYS A 83 4.00 -12.98 33.41
C LYS A 83 4.15 -12.23 32.09
N LYS A 84 3.84 -10.94 32.06
CA LYS A 84 3.97 -10.08 30.88
C LYS A 84 5.10 -9.08 31.07
N GLN A 85 5.99 -9.01 30.08
CA GLN A 85 7.10 -8.06 30.00
C GLN A 85 6.75 -7.01 28.95
N ASN A 86 6.57 -5.76 29.36
CA ASN A 86 6.00 -4.71 28.50
C ASN A 86 7.07 -3.94 27.70
N HIS A 87 8.33 -4.00 28.11
CA HIS A 87 9.46 -3.43 27.38
C HIS A 87 10.13 -4.45 26.47
N ARG A 88 11.05 -3.93 25.65
CA ARG A 88 11.91 -4.72 24.77
C ARG A 88 13.06 -5.30 25.58
N LEU A 89 13.22 -6.62 25.51
CA LEU A 89 14.33 -7.35 26.11
C LEU A 89 15.31 -7.83 25.04
N PHE A 90 16.56 -8.04 25.46
CA PHE A 90 17.70 -8.32 24.61
C PHE A 90 18.44 -9.57 25.10
N ILE A 91 18.81 -10.41 24.15
CA ILE A 91 19.71 -11.55 24.33
C ILE A 91 20.85 -11.33 23.35
N ILE A 92 22.02 -10.97 23.89
CA ILE A 92 23.22 -10.77 23.11
C ILE A 92 24.03 -12.06 23.18
N LEU A 93 24.05 -12.81 22.08
CA LEU A 93 24.61 -14.18 22.06
C LEU A 93 26.09 -14.21 22.50
N SER A 94 26.85 -13.16 22.19
CA SER A 94 28.26 -13.00 22.58
C SER A 94 28.50 -12.73 24.07
N ASP A 95 27.48 -12.34 24.84
CA ASP A 95 27.59 -12.13 26.29
C ASP A 95 27.42 -13.43 27.09
N HIS A 96 27.04 -14.51 26.39
CA HIS A 96 26.73 -15.81 26.98
C HIS A 96 27.76 -16.87 26.55
N THR A 97 28.04 -17.80 27.47
CA THR A 97 28.81 -19.03 27.21
C THR A 97 27.94 -20.23 27.57
N LEU A 98 28.33 -21.43 27.12
CA LEU A 98 27.57 -22.66 27.41
C LEU A 98 27.37 -22.89 28.91
N GLU A 99 28.34 -22.49 29.74
CA GLU A 99 28.30 -22.63 31.20
C GLU A 99 27.34 -21.63 31.85
N LYS A 100 27.26 -20.41 31.29
CA LYS A 100 26.41 -19.33 31.83
C LYS A 100 24.94 -19.48 31.47
N VAL A 101 24.62 -20.19 30.39
CA VAL A 101 23.22 -20.44 30.02
C VAL A 101 22.67 -21.57 30.90
N PRO A 102 21.62 -21.31 31.71
CA PRO A 102 21.04 -22.33 32.58
C PRO A 102 20.35 -23.42 31.76
N GLU A 103 20.22 -24.62 32.33
CA GLU A 103 19.52 -25.73 31.67
C GLU A 103 18.01 -25.47 31.51
N LYS A 104 17.43 -24.66 32.39
CA LYS A 104 16.02 -24.29 32.39
C LYS A 104 15.84 -22.84 32.82
N MET A 105 14.91 -22.16 32.19
CA MET A 105 14.45 -20.82 32.59
C MET A 105 13.00 -20.86 33.07
N VAL A 106 12.49 -19.73 33.56
CA VAL A 106 11.07 -19.58 33.88
C VAL A 106 10.24 -19.73 32.61
N HIS A 107 9.32 -20.71 32.59
CA HIS A 107 8.41 -20.93 31.47
C HIS A 107 7.20 -19.99 31.54
N GLY A 108 6.61 -19.68 30.38
CA GLY A 108 5.35 -18.94 30.29
C GLY A 108 5.48 -17.41 30.42
N ILE A 109 6.69 -16.88 30.25
CA ILE A 109 6.93 -15.44 30.09
C ILE A 109 6.36 -14.99 28.74
N ASN A 110 5.58 -13.92 28.76
CA ASN A 110 5.01 -13.26 27.60
C ASN A 110 5.80 -11.97 27.31
N PHE A 111 6.60 -11.97 26.25
CA PHE A 111 7.39 -10.84 25.82
C PHE A 111 6.60 -9.96 24.87
N THR A 112 6.53 -8.66 25.15
CA THR A 112 6.01 -7.70 24.15
C THR A 112 7.00 -7.57 22.98
N ALA A 113 8.30 -7.50 23.29
CA ALA A 113 9.35 -7.53 22.30
C ALA A 113 10.59 -8.26 22.84
N LEU A 114 11.14 -9.18 22.05
CA LEU A 114 12.39 -9.88 22.37
C LEU A 114 13.35 -9.75 21.19
N THR A 115 14.59 -9.37 21.47
CA THR A 115 15.67 -9.27 20.47
C THR A 115 16.72 -10.30 20.77
N ILE A 116 17.04 -11.12 19.78
CA ILE A 116 18.20 -12.02 19.80
C ILE A 116 19.18 -11.45 18.79
N SER A 117 20.35 -11.04 19.28
CA SER A 117 21.34 -10.39 18.44
C SER A 117 22.75 -10.82 18.79
N THR A 118 23.68 -10.44 17.94
CA THR A 118 25.10 -10.32 18.28
C THR A 118 25.42 -8.90 18.75
N ASN A 119 26.68 -8.62 19.09
CA ASN A 119 27.12 -7.28 19.53
C ASN A 119 26.95 -6.17 18.49
N THR A 120 26.86 -6.51 17.19
CA THR A 120 26.80 -5.53 16.10
C THR A 120 25.54 -5.76 15.24
N PRO A 121 24.45 -5.02 15.45
CA PRO A 121 23.16 -5.31 14.83
C PRO A 121 23.13 -5.14 13.30
N ASN A 122 24.10 -4.42 12.73
CA ASN A 122 24.16 -4.07 11.31
C ASN A 122 25.20 -4.87 10.52
N VAL A 123 26.05 -5.65 11.20
CA VAL A 123 27.09 -6.44 10.55
C VAL A 123 26.87 -7.89 10.98
N PRO A 124 26.63 -8.82 10.03
CA PRO A 124 26.58 -10.23 10.34
C PRO A 124 27.88 -10.62 11.05
N THR A 125 27.77 -11.18 12.25
CA THR A 125 28.92 -11.67 13.02
C THR A 125 28.69 -13.11 13.41
N PRO A 126 29.73 -13.96 13.33
CA PRO A 126 29.67 -15.32 13.80
C PRO A 126 29.15 -15.40 15.23
N PHE A 127 28.21 -16.30 15.49
CA PHE A 127 27.77 -16.62 16.85
C PHE A 127 27.97 -18.10 17.15
N ASP A 128 28.09 -18.44 18.43
CA ASP A 128 28.15 -19.82 18.90
C ASP A 128 26.74 -20.45 18.80
N THR A 129 26.58 -21.35 17.84
CA THR A 129 25.33 -22.06 17.57
C THR A 129 24.92 -22.96 18.74
N ALA A 130 25.87 -23.51 19.49
CA ALA A 130 25.59 -24.33 20.65
C ALA A 130 25.02 -23.48 21.80
N VAL A 131 25.57 -22.28 22.03
CA VAL A 131 25.02 -21.31 23.00
C VAL A 131 23.60 -20.91 22.61
N ALA A 132 23.38 -20.52 21.35
CA ALA A 132 22.05 -20.14 20.88
C ALA A 132 21.03 -21.30 20.99
N CYS A 133 21.43 -22.53 20.66
CA CYS A 133 20.61 -23.72 20.79
C CYS A 133 20.25 -24.01 22.26
N LYS A 134 21.23 -23.88 23.17
CA LYS A 134 21.01 -24.04 24.61
C LYS A 134 20.04 -22.98 25.14
N ILE A 135 20.16 -21.72 24.70
CA ILE A 135 19.24 -20.63 25.07
C ILE A 135 17.82 -20.95 24.62
N LEU A 136 17.63 -21.30 23.34
CA LEU A 136 16.30 -21.64 22.80
C LEU A 136 15.67 -22.84 23.54
N THR A 137 16.48 -23.84 23.88
CA THR A 137 16.03 -25.02 24.63
C THR A 137 15.66 -24.67 26.08
N ALA A 138 16.44 -23.81 26.74
CA ALA A 138 16.23 -23.42 28.14
C ALA A 138 14.91 -22.65 28.35
N PHE A 139 14.47 -21.87 27.36
CA PHE A 139 13.16 -21.21 27.40
C PHE A 139 11.98 -22.19 27.22
N GLY A 140 12.19 -23.31 26.52
CA GLY A 140 11.14 -24.25 26.16
C GLY A 140 10.11 -23.63 25.20
N THR A 141 8.95 -23.24 25.73
CA THR A 141 7.89 -22.58 24.95
C THR A 141 7.88 -21.09 25.22
N MET A 142 8.08 -20.30 24.17
CA MET A 142 8.13 -18.83 24.25
C MET A 142 6.87 -18.19 23.67
N TYR A 143 6.39 -17.13 24.34
CA TYR A 143 5.31 -16.28 23.84
C TYR A 143 5.87 -14.88 23.60
N VAL A 144 5.90 -14.43 22.36
CA VAL A 144 6.54 -13.17 21.97
C VAL A 144 5.62 -12.41 21.00
N ASP A 145 5.22 -11.18 21.31
CA ASP A 145 4.44 -10.40 20.34
C ASP A 145 5.32 -10.01 19.13
N SER A 146 6.55 -9.52 19.36
CA SER A 146 7.53 -9.19 18.31
C SER A 146 8.91 -9.77 18.59
N LEU A 147 9.39 -10.67 17.72
CA LEU A 147 10.73 -11.26 17.78
C LEU A 147 11.64 -10.59 16.75
N TYR A 148 12.80 -10.11 17.20
CA TYR A 148 13.81 -9.44 16.37
C TYR A 148 15.08 -10.29 16.33
N LEU A 149 15.59 -10.60 15.13
CA LEU A 149 16.79 -11.40 14.90
C LEU A 149 17.83 -10.56 14.17
N TYR A 150 18.89 -10.12 14.87
CA TYR A 150 19.84 -9.13 14.37
C TYR A 150 21.26 -9.70 14.25
N GLY A 151 21.93 -9.43 13.12
CA GLY A 151 23.37 -9.68 12.98
C GLY A 151 23.78 -11.16 13.01
N LEU A 152 22.87 -12.10 12.77
CA LEU A 152 23.15 -13.53 12.93
C LEU A 152 23.95 -14.08 11.74
N ASP A 153 25.12 -14.63 12.01
CA ASP A 153 25.91 -15.39 11.03
C ASP A 153 26.41 -16.71 11.61
N VAL A 154 26.24 -17.80 10.88
CA VAL A 154 26.90 -19.08 11.22
C VAL A 154 28.15 -19.11 10.38
N GLY A 155 29.22 -18.48 10.86
CA GLY A 155 30.47 -18.38 10.11
C GLY A 155 30.97 -19.76 9.68
N ASN A 156 31.45 -19.89 8.44
CA ASN A 156 32.26 -21.03 8.05
C ASN A 156 33.63 -20.83 8.70
N GLY A 157 33.89 -21.55 9.80
CA GLY A 157 34.94 -21.26 10.78
C GLY A 157 36.40 -21.20 10.32
N GLU A 158 36.72 -21.15 9.03
CA GLU A 158 38.11 -21.26 8.56
C GLU A 158 38.54 -20.28 7.46
N ASP A 159 37.63 -19.63 6.74
CA ASP A 159 38.02 -18.69 5.67
C ASP A 159 38.04 -17.23 6.17
N GLY A 160 38.94 -16.97 7.11
CA GLY A 160 39.27 -15.62 7.54
C GLY A 160 39.99 -14.86 6.44
N ASN A 161 39.27 -14.37 5.41
CA ASN A 161 39.70 -13.22 4.60
C ASN A 161 38.58 -12.59 3.75
N HIS A 162 38.24 -11.35 4.13
CA HIS A 162 37.60 -10.27 3.37
C HIS A 162 36.07 -10.27 3.13
N PRO A 163 35.30 -9.45 3.90
CA PRO A 163 33.87 -9.22 3.67
C PRO A 163 33.52 -8.45 2.37
N GLY A 164 34.50 -8.07 1.55
CA GLY A 164 34.28 -7.38 0.28
C GLY A 164 33.88 -8.28 -0.91
N GLN A 165 34.04 -9.60 -0.81
CA GLN A 165 33.87 -10.49 -1.98
C GLN A 165 32.46 -11.08 -2.14
N CYS A 166 31.55 -10.91 -1.18
CA CYS A 166 30.18 -11.44 -1.31
C CYS A 166 29.36 -10.77 -2.41
N LEU A 167 29.62 -9.49 -2.73
CA LEU A 167 28.89 -8.82 -3.80
C LEU A 167 29.36 -9.26 -5.21
N GLU A 168 30.64 -9.62 -5.37
CA GLU A 168 31.20 -10.03 -6.67
C GLU A 168 30.81 -11.48 -7.05
N ARG A 169 30.68 -12.39 -6.07
CA ARG A 169 30.29 -13.79 -6.37
C ARG A 169 28.87 -13.92 -6.92
N GLY A 170 27.94 -13.05 -6.55
CA GLY A 170 26.57 -13.05 -7.07
C GLY A 170 26.45 -12.74 -8.58
N ILE A 171 27.47 -12.12 -9.17
CA ILE A 171 27.48 -11.73 -10.59
C ILE A 171 28.11 -12.83 -11.47
N LEU A 172 28.97 -13.70 -10.90
CA LEU A 172 29.76 -14.67 -11.65
C LEU A 172 29.20 -16.10 -11.70
N GLY A 173 28.05 -16.39 -11.07
CA GLY A 173 27.30 -17.64 -11.29
C GLY A 173 28.04 -18.94 -10.96
N ILE A 174 29.04 -18.91 -10.06
CA ILE A 174 29.75 -20.11 -9.64
C ILE A 174 28.92 -20.83 -8.58
N SER A 175 28.37 -22.00 -8.92
CA SER A 175 27.57 -22.82 -8.02
C SER A 175 28.38 -23.29 -6.80
N PRO A 176 27.80 -23.31 -5.58
CA PRO A 176 28.45 -23.82 -4.39
C PRO A 176 28.74 -25.31 -4.53
N ILE A 177 29.98 -25.72 -4.30
CA ILE A 177 30.35 -27.12 -4.17
C ILE A 177 29.73 -27.61 -2.86
N ASP A 178 28.80 -28.55 -2.97
CA ASP A 178 28.10 -29.16 -1.84
C ASP A 178 29.08 -30.05 -1.07
N HIS A 179 29.75 -29.46 -0.07
CA HIS A 179 30.63 -30.18 0.84
C HIS A 179 29.77 -31.02 1.78
N GLY A 180 29.51 -32.26 1.37
CA GLY A 180 28.77 -33.28 2.12
C GLY A 180 29.44 -33.75 3.40
N HIS A 181 29.73 -32.83 4.33
CA HIS A 181 30.09 -33.17 5.69
C HIS A 181 28.83 -33.51 6.49
N GLY A 182 28.46 -34.79 6.41
CA GLY A 182 27.46 -35.43 7.26
C GLY A 182 27.97 -35.64 8.69
N GLU A 183 28.34 -34.56 9.37
CA GLU A 183 28.42 -34.62 10.83
C GLU A 183 26.99 -34.76 11.35
N SER A 184 26.75 -35.88 12.00
CA SER A 184 25.48 -36.23 12.63
C SER A 184 25.24 -35.28 13.82
N GLU A 185 24.85 -34.03 13.54
CA GLU A 185 24.28 -33.14 14.55
C GLU A 185 23.13 -33.88 15.23
N ALA A 186 23.28 -34.16 16.52
CA ALA A 186 22.23 -34.74 17.32
C ALA A 186 20.98 -33.86 17.15
N GLN A 187 19.89 -34.42 16.63
CA GLN A 187 18.67 -33.67 16.30
C GLN A 187 18.09 -33.07 17.59
N VAL A 188 18.45 -31.82 17.88
CA VAL A 188 17.84 -31.07 18.97
C VAL A 188 16.41 -30.73 18.56
N ALA A 189 15.45 -30.98 19.45
CA ALA A 189 14.07 -30.63 19.20
C ALA A 189 13.93 -29.11 19.07
N PRO A 190 13.25 -28.61 18.01
CA PRO A 190 13.10 -27.17 17.81
C PRO A 190 12.26 -26.54 18.94
N ALA A 191 12.64 -25.33 19.36
CA ALA A 191 11.93 -24.58 20.40
C ALA A 191 10.55 -24.13 19.89
N ASN A 192 9.52 -24.29 20.72
CA ASN A 192 8.16 -23.87 20.35
C ASN A 192 8.01 -22.36 20.59
N ILE A 193 7.77 -21.60 19.52
CA ILE A 193 7.69 -20.14 19.59
C ILE A 193 6.32 -19.68 19.07
N HIS A 194 5.56 -19.07 19.97
CA HIS A 194 4.34 -18.35 19.66
C HIS A 194 4.68 -16.90 19.37
N VAL A 195 4.66 -16.51 18.10
CA VAL A 195 5.03 -15.16 17.67
C VAL A 195 3.96 -14.51 16.80
N LYS A 196 3.80 -13.19 16.86
CA LYS A 196 2.92 -12.44 15.94
C LYS A 196 3.70 -11.71 14.85
N ALA A 197 4.86 -11.15 15.18
CA ALA A 197 5.74 -10.50 14.21
C ALA A 197 7.19 -10.99 14.34
N LEU A 198 7.79 -11.36 13.22
CA LEU A 198 9.21 -11.69 13.11
C LEU A 198 9.91 -10.66 12.22
N GLU A 199 10.95 -10.02 12.76
CA GLU A 199 11.79 -9.09 12.01
C GLU A 199 13.25 -9.55 12.02
N ILE A 200 13.82 -9.74 10.84
CA ILE A 200 15.21 -10.16 10.65
C ILE A 200 15.96 -8.98 10.06
N LEU A 201 17.08 -8.57 10.69
CA LEU A 201 17.90 -7.44 10.28
C LEU A 201 19.37 -7.88 10.22
N GLY A 202 20.08 -7.51 9.15
CA GLY A 202 21.53 -7.68 9.06
C GLY A 202 22.05 -9.11 9.31
N SER A 203 21.21 -10.14 9.11
CA SER A 203 21.59 -11.55 9.29
C SER A 203 21.98 -12.18 7.96
N SER A 204 22.93 -13.12 7.97
CA SER A 204 23.33 -13.89 6.79
C SER A 204 22.28 -14.95 6.42
N GLU A 205 22.31 -15.45 5.19
CA GLU A 205 21.37 -16.50 4.75
C GLU A 205 21.51 -17.77 5.60
N MET A 206 22.75 -18.16 5.93
CA MET A 206 23.03 -19.32 6.77
C MET A 206 22.55 -19.11 8.21
N GLY A 207 22.75 -17.91 8.77
CA GLY A 207 22.17 -17.49 10.06
C GLY A 207 20.65 -17.66 10.10
N ILE A 208 19.96 -17.19 9.07
CA ILE A 208 18.50 -17.28 8.96
C ILE A 208 18.05 -18.75 8.79
N LYS A 209 18.72 -19.52 7.94
CA LYS A 209 18.41 -20.95 7.77
C LYS A 209 18.60 -21.73 9.07
N TRP A 210 19.69 -21.48 9.79
CA TRP A 210 19.98 -22.12 11.07
C TRP A 210 18.90 -21.82 12.11
N ILE A 211 18.57 -20.54 12.31
CA ILE A 211 17.59 -20.17 13.34
C ILE A 211 16.19 -20.71 13.01
N LEU A 212 15.76 -20.66 11.74
CA LEU A 212 14.46 -21.18 11.32
C LEU A 212 14.33 -22.71 11.51
N ARG A 213 15.43 -23.48 11.39
CA ARG A 213 15.43 -24.92 11.67
C ARG A 213 15.21 -25.24 13.15
N HIS A 214 15.67 -24.35 14.03
CA HIS A 214 15.58 -24.50 15.49
C HIS A 214 14.34 -23.85 16.10
N MET A 215 13.51 -23.19 15.29
CA MET A 215 12.26 -22.55 15.72
C MET A 215 11.06 -23.30 15.14
N ASN A 216 10.16 -23.73 16.02
CA ASN A 216 8.86 -24.26 15.65
C ASN A 216 7.78 -23.20 15.92
N MET A 217 7.29 -22.56 14.86
CA MET A 217 6.24 -21.55 14.90
C MET A 217 4.91 -22.08 14.32
N SER A 218 4.73 -23.41 14.26
CA SER A 218 3.63 -24.06 13.51
C SER A 218 2.23 -23.69 14.01
N GLN A 219 2.12 -23.12 15.20
CA GLN A 219 0.86 -22.65 15.78
C GLN A 219 0.63 -21.14 15.58
N SER A 220 1.59 -20.44 14.99
CA SER A 220 1.63 -18.98 14.86
C SER A 220 1.17 -18.50 13.47
N ARG A 221 0.40 -17.43 13.46
CA ARG A 221 0.10 -16.61 12.27
C ARG A 221 0.97 -15.37 12.36
N ILE A 222 1.85 -15.15 11.38
CA ILE A 222 2.95 -14.20 11.55
C ILE A 222 3.02 -13.13 10.47
N ILE A 223 3.52 -11.96 10.85
CA ILE A 223 4.05 -10.94 9.94
C ILE A 223 5.57 -11.11 9.85
N VAL A 224 6.11 -11.22 8.65
CA VAL A 224 7.55 -11.37 8.42
C VAL A 224 8.12 -10.11 7.79
N LYS A 225 9.19 -9.58 8.38
CA LYS A 225 9.99 -8.48 7.82
C LYS A 225 11.44 -8.91 7.71
N ILE A 226 12.02 -8.81 6.52
CA ILE A 226 13.42 -9.14 6.26
C ILE A 226 14.11 -7.87 5.75
N ARG A 227 15.08 -7.40 6.51
CA ARG A 227 15.86 -6.18 6.31
C ARG A 227 17.34 -6.54 6.26
N CYS A 228 17.73 -7.31 5.25
CA CYS A 228 19.09 -7.82 5.16
C CYS A 228 19.68 -7.53 3.79
N SER A 229 20.97 -7.21 3.75
CA SER A 229 21.76 -7.16 2.53
C SER A 229 22.14 -8.59 2.13
N LEU A 230 21.18 -9.34 1.61
CA LEU A 230 21.35 -10.73 1.18
C LEU A 230 21.46 -10.81 -0.33
N ALA A 231 22.33 -11.67 -0.84
CA ALA A 231 22.32 -12.10 -2.24
C ALA A 231 21.72 -13.51 -2.32
N LEU A 232 20.42 -13.59 -2.64
CA LEU A 232 19.68 -14.84 -2.76
C LEU A 232 19.47 -15.19 -4.23
N GLU A 233 19.67 -16.46 -4.58
CA GLU A 233 19.29 -16.97 -5.90
C GLU A 233 17.76 -16.96 -6.07
N ASN A 234 17.04 -17.32 -5.01
CA ASN A 234 15.58 -17.39 -5.00
C ASN A 234 15.02 -17.07 -3.60
N LEU A 235 13.71 -17.15 -3.41
CA LEU A 235 13.04 -16.92 -2.12
C LEU A 235 12.81 -18.20 -1.31
N GLU A 236 13.45 -19.33 -1.65
CA GLU A 236 13.25 -20.62 -0.96
C GLU A 236 13.68 -20.58 0.52
N LEU A 237 14.40 -19.54 0.94
CA LEU A 237 14.60 -19.22 2.36
C LEU A 237 13.27 -19.19 3.14
N LEU A 238 12.19 -18.73 2.48
CA LEU A 238 10.84 -18.70 3.05
C LEU A 238 10.26 -20.10 3.31
N ASP A 239 10.74 -21.12 2.60
CA ASP A 239 10.24 -22.49 2.73
C ASP A 239 10.71 -23.14 4.03
N GLY A 240 11.72 -22.57 4.69
CA GLY A 240 12.18 -22.96 6.02
C GLY A 240 11.22 -22.57 7.15
N PHE A 241 10.25 -21.69 6.90
CA PHE A 241 9.32 -21.24 7.93
C PHE A 241 8.32 -22.34 8.31
N ARG A 242 8.50 -22.89 9.51
CA ARG A 242 7.54 -23.82 10.13
C ARG A 242 6.45 -23.02 10.83
N VAL A 243 5.52 -22.43 10.07
CA VAL A 243 4.47 -21.53 10.57
C VAL A 243 3.09 -22.03 10.20
N ARG A 244 2.03 -21.59 10.92
CA ARG A 244 0.65 -21.90 10.52
C ARG A 244 0.27 -21.18 9.23
N SER A 245 0.60 -19.89 9.16
CA SER A 245 0.39 -19.04 7.99
C SER A 245 1.22 -17.78 8.11
N ILE A 246 1.62 -17.20 6.98
CA ILE A 246 2.23 -15.87 6.93
C ILE A 246 1.16 -14.89 6.43
N GLU A 247 0.85 -13.87 7.23
CA GLU A 247 -0.18 -12.88 6.91
C GLU A 247 0.36 -11.76 6.04
N GLU A 248 1.60 -11.33 6.31
CA GLU A 248 2.28 -10.28 5.57
C GLU A 248 3.76 -10.60 5.43
N ILE A 249 4.33 -10.28 4.27
CA ILE A 249 5.77 -10.41 4.01
C ILE A 249 6.30 -9.09 3.46
N TRP A 250 7.38 -8.62 4.08
CA TRP A 250 8.05 -7.39 3.68
C TRP A 250 9.55 -7.59 3.57
N PHE A 251 10.09 -7.38 2.38
CA PHE A 251 11.52 -7.30 2.12
C PHE A 251 11.93 -5.85 1.97
N PHE A 252 13.02 -5.47 2.62
CA PHE A 252 13.59 -4.12 2.54
C PHE A 252 15.11 -4.17 2.30
N ASN A 253 15.64 -3.01 1.91
CA ASN A 253 17.07 -2.73 1.76
C ASN A 253 17.71 -3.48 0.57
N ASP A 254 19.03 -3.66 0.61
CA ASP A 254 19.90 -4.20 -0.45
C ASP A 254 19.74 -5.71 -0.68
N LEU A 255 18.51 -6.22 -0.60
CA LEU A 255 18.22 -7.61 -0.93
C LEU A 255 18.35 -7.82 -2.44
N VAL A 256 19.34 -8.60 -2.85
CA VAL A 256 19.56 -9.02 -4.24
C VAL A 256 18.92 -10.40 -4.40
N VAL A 257 17.75 -10.48 -5.03
CA VAL A 257 17.05 -11.75 -5.30
C VAL A 257 16.99 -12.00 -6.80
N ALA A 258 17.54 -13.12 -7.29
CA ALA A 258 17.50 -13.43 -8.72
C ALA A 258 16.13 -13.97 -9.20
N SER A 259 15.37 -14.60 -8.31
CA SER A 259 14.08 -15.22 -8.64
C SER A 259 13.08 -15.18 -7.49
N LEU A 260 11.78 -15.11 -7.79
CA LEU A 260 10.71 -15.19 -6.77
C LEU A 260 10.31 -16.62 -6.41
N GLU A 261 11.02 -17.64 -6.92
CA GLU A 261 10.71 -19.04 -6.62
C GLU A 261 10.77 -19.33 -5.12
N CYS A 262 9.66 -19.85 -4.60
CA CYS A 262 9.50 -20.45 -3.27
C CYS A 262 8.17 -21.21 -3.22
N LYS A 263 8.05 -22.20 -2.34
CA LYS A 263 6.80 -22.95 -2.14
C LYS A 263 5.67 -22.04 -1.70
N LEU A 264 5.94 -21.05 -0.85
CA LEU A 264 4.90 -20.13 -0.38
C LEU A 264 4.17 -19.43 -1.54
N LEU A 265 4.91 -18.92 -2.53
CA LEU A 265 4.30 -18.23 -3.68
C LEU A 265 3.78 -19.19 -4.75
N ARG A 266 4.31 -20.42 -4.82
CA ARG A 266 3.95 -21.43 -5.82
C ARG A 266 2.74 -22.29 -5.43
N GLU A 267 2.62 -22.65 -4.15
CA GLU A 267 1.67 -23.63 -3.63
C GLU A 267 0.70 -23.01 -2.61
N GLY A 268 1.10 -21.93 -1.93
CA GLY A 268 0.26 -21.17 -1.00
C GLY A 268 0.27 -21.68 0.45
N PRO A 269 -0.64 -21.17 1.30
CA PRO A 269 -1.54 -20.03 1.08
C PRO A 269 -0.76 -18.70 0.99
N LEU A 270 -1.12 -17.85 0.02
CA LEU A 270 -0.47 -16.55 -0.18
C LEU A 270 -0.80 -15.56 0.94
N PRO A 271 0.16 -14.73 1.38
CA PRO A 271 -0.05 -13.70 2.39
C PRO A 271 -0.96 -12.59 1.87
N ASP A 272 -1.73 -11.93 2.73
CA ASP A 272 -2.63 -10.84 2.33
C ASP A 272 -1.86 -9.59 1.86
N SER A 273 -0.65 -9.41 2.37
CA SER A 273 0.27 -8.36 1.90
C SER A 273 1.63 -8.91 1.50
N LEU A 274 2.13 -8.46 0.36
CA LEU A 274 3.49 -8.70 -0.10
C LEU A 274 4.16 -7.37 -0.44
N GLY A 275 5.30 -7.10 0.16
CA GLY A 275 6.12 -5.94 -0.17
C GLY A 275 7.58 -6.28 -0.43
N ILE A 276 8.09 -5.77 -1.54
CA ILE A 276 9.46 -5.94 -2.00
C ILE A 276 10.02 -4.54 -2.27
N TYR A 277 10.72 -3.98 -1.28
CA TYR A 277 11.37 -2.68 -1.33
C TYR A 277 12.87 -2.85 -1.59
N ILE A 278 13.19 -3.22 -2.83
CA ILE A 278 14.55 -3.50 -3.25
C ILE A 278 15.00 -2.40 -4.23
N PRO A 279 16.15 -1.74 -4.00
CA PRO A 279 16.67 -0.72 -4.89
C PRO A 279 17.27 -1.30 -6.21
N TYR A 280 17.71 -2.56 -6.23
CA TYR A 280 18.43 -3.17 -7.37
C TYR A 280 17.57 -4.10 -8.25
N HIS A 281 17.94 -4.21 -9.53
CA HIS A 281 17.31 -5.13 -10.49
C HIS A 281 17.96 -6.48 -10.53
N THR A 282 17.48 -7.35 -9.66
CA THR A 282 18.06 -8.68 -9.59
C THR A 282 17.05 -9.72 -10.04
N ILE A 283 15.74 -9.47 -9.91
CA ILE A 283 14.71 -10.46 -10.24
C ILE A 283 14.65 -10.62 -11.77
N ARG A 284 15.25 -11.72 -12.25
CA ARG A 284 15.35 -12.08 -13.67
C ARG A 284 14.23 -13.01 -14.09
N THR A 285 13.81 -13.91 -13.18
CA THR A 285 12.86 -14.98 -13.49
C THR A 285 11.74 -15.05 -12.47
N ILE A 286 10.52 -15.29 -12.95
CA ILE A 286 9.35 -15.62 -12.15
C ILE A 286 8.64 -16.72 -12.94
N SER A 287 8.39 -17.88 -12.34
CA SER A 287 7.62 -18.93 -13.02
C SER A 287 6.20 -18.49 -13.33
N GLU A 288 5.63 -19.04 -14.41
CA GLU A 288 4.25 -18.75 -14.81
C GLU A 288 3.26 -19.12 -13.69
N GLN A 289 3.53 -20.20 -12.94
CA GLN A 289 2.70 -20.59 -11.80
C GLN A 289 2.63 -19.49 -10.73
N ILE A 290 3.77 -18.88 -10.36
CA ILE A 290 3.80 -17.77 -9.39
C ILE A 290 3.08 -16.54 -9.97
N VAL A 291 3.26 -16.25 -11.26
CA VAL A 291 2.53 -15.15 -11.93
C VAL A 291 1.02 -15.36 -11.82
N GLN A 292 0.52 -16.56 -12.14
CA GLN A 292 -0.91 -16.88 -12.06
C GLN A 292 -1.44 -16.82 -10.61
N ASN A 293 -0.66 -17.30 -9.64
CA ASN A 293 -1.01 -17.21 -8.23
C ASN A 293 -1.10 -15.75 -7.74
N ILE A 294 -0.17 -14.88 -8.16
CA ILE A 294 -0.22 -13.46 -7.80
C ILE A 294 -1.43 -12.77 -8.44
N ILE A 295 -1.73 -13.06 -9.71
CA ILE A 295 -2.85 -12.45 -10.44
C ILE A 295 -4.21 -12.91 -9.88
N SER A 296 -4.34 -14.19 -9.52
CA SER A 296 -5.60 -14.76 -9.03
C SER A 296 -5.98 -14.32 -7.61
N LYS A 297 -5.08 -13.71 -6.85
CA LYS A 297 -5.34 -13.23 -5.49
C LYS A 297 -5.84 -11.79 -5.45
N ASP A 298 -6.83 -11.54 -4.60
CA ASP A 298 -7.21 -10.21 -4.15
C ASP A 298 -6.27 -9.74 -3.04
N TRP A 299 -5.32 -8.87 -3.38
CA TRP A 299 -4.32 -8.40 -2.41
C TRP A 299 -4.88 -7.29 -1.53
N TRP A 300 -4.53 -7.32 -0.24
CA TRP A 300 -4.71 -6.13 0.60
C TRP A 300 -3.66 -5.07 0.23
N ALA A 301 -2.39 -5.48 0.20
CA ALA A 301 -1.29 -4.61 -0.22
C ALA A 301 -0.30 -5.39 -1.10
N LEU A 302 0.01 -4.86 -2.28
CA LEU A 302 1.04 -5.41 -3.16
C LEU A 302 2.03 -4.30 -3.50
N HIS A 303 3.24 -4.39 -2.93
CA HIS A 303 4.29 -3.41 -3.14
C HIS A 303 5.44 -4.14 -3.84
N ILE A 304 5.70 -3.84 -5.11
CA ILE A 304 6.66 -4.59 -5.91
C ILE A 304 7.49 -3.67 -6.79
N PRO A 305 8.74 -4.06 -7.13
CA PRO A 305 9.51 -3.37 -8.14
C PRO A 305 8.78 -3.35 -9.48
N MET A 306 8.96 -2.28 -10.24
CA MET A 306 8.36 -2.12 -11.57
C MET A 306 8.69 -3.30 -12.49
N GLN A 307 9.87 -3.89 -12.38
CA GLN A 307 10.35 -5.02 -13.17
C GLN A 307 9.52 -6.28 -12.89
N VAL A 308 9.22 -6.54 -11.63
CA VAL A 308 8.35 -7.65 -11.22
C VAL A 308 6.95 -7.43 -11.80
N PHE A 309 6.43 -6.22 -11.69
CA PHE A 309 5.14 -5.86 -12.28
C PHE A 309 5.11 -6.05 -13.80
N ARG A 310 6.20 -5.74 -14.52
CA ARG A 310 6.34 -5.99 -15.97
C ARG A 310 6.27 -7.45 -16.34
N VAL A 311 6.94 -8.31 -15.59
CA VAL A 311 6.91 -9.75 -15.84
C VAL A 311 5.50 -10.29 -15.58
N ILE A 312 4.88 -9.91 -14.46
CA ILE A 312 3.51 -10.31 -14.11
C ILE A 312 2.52 -9.86 -15.20
N MET A 313 2.53 -8.58 -15.57
CA MET A 313 1.57 -7.99 -16.51
C MET A 313 2.02 -8.04 -17.98
N LYS A 314 3.04 -8.83 -18.31
CA LYS A 314 3.47 -9.03 -19.70
C LYS A 314 2.29 -9.57 -20.52
N PRO A 315 1.99 -8.98 -21.70
CA PRO A 315 0.90 -9.43 -22.55
C PRO A 315 0.99 -10.93 -22.85
N SER A 316 -0.16 -11.61 -22.78
CA SER A 316 -0.34 -13.03 -23.05
C SER A 316 -1.56 -13.24 -23.96
N GLU A 317 -1.76 -14.47 -24.42
CA GLU A 317 -2.95 -14.85 -25.20
C GLU A 317 -4.26 -14.52 -24.46
N TYR A 318 -4.26 -14.70 -23.13
CA TYR A 318 -5.39 -14.36 -22.27
C TYR A 318 -5.15 -13.03 -21.54
N PRO A 319 -6.17 -12.14 -21.43
CA PRO A 319 -6.12 -10.96 -20.60
C PRO A 319 -5.83 -11.30 -19.14
N LYS A 320 -4.83 -10.64 -18.56
CA LYS A 320 -4.48 -10.79 -17.14
C LYS A 320 -5.26 -9.79 -16.29
N HIS A 321 -5.71 -10.21 -15.11
CA HIS A 321 -6.49 -9.38 -14.19
C HIS A 321 -5.86 -9.35 -12.80
N LEU A 322 -5.19 -8.26 -12.43
CA LEU A 322 -4.59 -8.10 -11.10
C LEU A 322 -5.52 -7.27 -10.19
N SER A 323 -5.76 -7.71 -8.96
CA SER A 323 -6.62 -7.04 -7.99
C SER A 323 -5.87 -6.72 -6.69
N ALA A 324 -5.94 -5.48 -6.22
CA ALA A 324 -5.36 -5.06 -4.95
C ALA A 324 -6.14 -3.91 -4.29
N VAL A 325 -6.10 -3.77 -2.96
CA VAL A 325 -6.56 -2.52 -2.32
C VAL A 325 -5.52 -1.42 -2.48
N SER A 326 -4.25 -1.73 -2.22
CA SER A 326 -3.09 -0.83 -2.37
C SER A 326 -2.03 -1.46 -3.27
N LEU A 327 -1.66 -0.78 -4.36
CA LEU A 327 -0.56 -1.17 -5.25
C LEU A 327 0.52 -0.09 -5.23
N VAL A 328 1.74 -0.47 -4.85
CA VAL A 328 2.91 0.42 -4.89
C VAL A 328 3.92 -0.17 -5.88
N LEU A 329 4.28 0.60 -6.89
CA LEU A 329 5.26 0.22 -7.90
C LEU A 329 6.52 1.07 -7.71
N GLY A 330 7.62 0.44 -7.30
CA GLY A 330 8.93 1.10 -7.17
C GLY A 330 9.63 1.19 -8.52
N ALA A 331 9.92 2.40 -9.00
CA ALA A 331 10.57 2.63 -10.28
C ALA A 331 12.10 2.81 -10.20
N MET A 332 12.68 2.87 -8.99
CA MET A 332 14.14 3.01 -8.84
C MET A 332 14.86 1.89 -9.56
N ILE A 333 15.82 2.31 -10.38
CA ILE A 333 16.82 1.45 -10.97
C ILE A 333 18.15 1.92 -10.39
N TYR A 334 18.93 1.03 -9.78
CA TYR A 334 20.36 1.28 -9.64
C TYR A 334 21.10 0.26 -10.49
N ASP A 335 21.83 0.77 -11.49
CA ASP A 335 22.78 -0.04 -12.24
C ASP A 335 24.10 -0.09 -11.46
N THR A 336 24.48 -1.29 -11.02
CA THR A 336 25.72 -1.52 -10.26
C THR A 336 26.94 -1.68 -11.15
N SER A 337 26.78 -1.79 -12.48
CA SER A 337 27.88 -2.11 -13.41
C SER A 337 28.95 -1.02 -13.52
N MET A 338 28.69 0.19 -13.04
CA MET A 338 29.58 1.34 -13.21
C MET A 338 30.17 1.89 -11.91
N GLY A 339 29.92 1.29 -10.74
CA GLY A 339 30.35 1.81 -9.44
C GLY A 339 29.70 3.16 -9.04
N GLU A 340 29.10 3.87 -9.99
CA GLU A 340 28.23 5.02 -9.79
C GLU A 340 26.77 4.56 -9.89
N CYS A 341 26.03 4.72 -8.78
CA CYS A 341 24.59 4.52 -8.70
C CYS A 341 23.85 5.52 -9.59
N ARG A 342 23.80 5.27 -10.90
CA ARG A 342 23.00 6.05 -11.84
C ARG A 342 21.73 5.28 -12.20
N PRO A 343 20.56 5.92 -12.15
CA PRO A 343 19.34 5.30 -12.62
C PRO A 343 19.43 5.08 -14.13
N ALA A 344 19.32 3.82 -14.55
CA ALA A 344 19.26 3.51 -15.96
C ALA A 344 17.94 4.08 -16.51
N PRO A 345 17.97 4.88 -17.59
CA PRO A 345 16.77 5.50 -18.13
C PRO A 345 15.82 4.41 -18.65
N VAL A 346 14.70 4.24 -17.97
CA VAL A 346 13.67 3.30 -18.43
C VAL A 346 12.90 3.96 -19.57
N PRO A 347 12.74 3.30 -20.73
CA PRO A 347 12.03 3.89 -21.86
C PRO A 347 10.59 4.25 -21.53
N ASN A 348 9.88 3.44 -20.74
CA ASN A 348 8.50 3.69 -20.33
C ASN A 348 8.36 3.49 -18.81
N PRO A 349 7.56 4.31 -18.12
CA PRO A 349 7.30 4.15 -16.68
C PRO A 349 6.58 2.83 -16.38
N LEU A 350 5.51 2.53 -17.14
CA LEU A 350 4.68 1.35 -17.02
C LEU A 350 4.79 0.47 -18.29
N PRO A 351 4.71 -0.87 -18.16
CA PRO A 351 4.64 -1.75 -19.33
C PRO A 351 3.37 -1.52 -20.15
N SER A 352 3.43 -1.84 -21.44
CA SER A 352 2.23 -2.14 -22.21
C SER A 352 1.61 -3.42 -21.66
N MET A 353 0.36 -3.35 -21.20
CA MET A 353 -0.35 -4.50 -20.63
C MET A 353 -1.24 -5.23 -21.65
N GLY A 354 -1.29 -4.76 -22.91
CA GLY A 354 -2.21 -5.29 -23.91
C GLY A 354 -3.67 -5.20 -23.42
N GLY A 355 -4.37 -6.33 -23.41
CA GLY A 355 -5.72 -6.43 -22.82
C GLY A 355 -5.76 -6.58 -21.30
N GLY A 356 -4.62 -6.55 -20.61
CA GLY A 356 -4.55 -6.70 -19.16
C GLY A 356 -5.22 -5.55 -18.39
N LEU A 357 -5.83 -5.91 -17.26
CA LEU A 357 -6.57 -5.01 -16.37
C LEU A 357 -6.02 -5.06 -14.95
N VAL A 358 -5.96 -3.92 -14.28
CA VAL A 358 -5.61 -3.80 -12.86
C VAL A 358 -6.74 -3.12 -12.11
N VAL A 359 -7.32 -3.78 -11.11
CA VAL A 359 -8.34 -3.21 -10.24
C VAL A 359 -7.71 -2.83 -8.92
N VAL A 360 -7.62 -1.52 -8.63
CA VAL A 360 -6.98 -1.04 -7.42
C VAL A 360 -7.58 0.25 -6.89
N LYS A 361 -7.64 0.42 -5.56
CA LYS A 361 -8.17 1.64 -4.93
C LYS A 361 -7.10 2.71 -4.75
N PHE A 362 -5.88 2.32 -4.37
CA PHE A 362 -4.73 3.21 -4.18
C PHE A 362 -3.55 2.77 -5.04
N LEU A 363 -3.08 3.63 -5.95
CA LEU A 363 -1.90 3.39 -6.75
C LEU A 363 -0.80 4.40 -6.39
N MET A 364 0.40 3.92 -6.04
CA MET A 364 1.59 4.75 -5.91
C MET A 364 2.66 4.29 -6.90
N LEU A 365 3.13 5.20 -7.75
CA LEU A 365 4.38 5.06 -8.49
C LEU A 365 5.47 5.76 -7.69
N ASN A 366 6.33 4.98 -7.03
CA ASN A 366 7.41 5.52 -6.23
C ASN A 366 8.66 5.74 -7.11
N ASP A 367 9.35 6.85 -6.89
CA ASP A 367 10.67 7.15 -7.45
C ASP A 367 10.74 7.10 -8.99
N LEU A 368 9.73 7.67 -9.64
CA LEU A 368 9.71 7.78 -11.10
C LEU A 368 10.85 8.70 -11.55
N THR A 369 11.84 8.12 -12.25
CA THR A 369 12.96 8.86 -12.82
C THR A 369 12.50 9.68 -14.02
N LEU A 370 12.67 11.01 -13.96
CA LEU A 370 12.36 11.92 -15.07
C LEU A 370 13.63 12.14 -15.91
N ARG A 371 13.52 12.10 -17.25
CA ARG A 371 14.68 12.39 -18.10
C ARG A 371 15.10 13.84 -17.97
N ASP A 372 16.40 14.03 -17.74
CA ASP A 372 16.94 15.32 -17.33
C ASP A 372 16.78 16.45 -18.36
N SER A 373 16.60 16.11 -19.64
CA SER A 373 16.70 17.02 -20.78
C SER A 373 15.38 17.31 -21.51
N VAL A 374 14.27 16.66 -21.14
CA VAL A 374 13.03 16.76 -21.92
C VAL A 374 12.00 17.66 -21.21
N PRO A 375 11.76 18.90 -21.71
CA PRO A 375 10.65 19.69 -21.22
C PRO A 375 9.32 18.96 -21.46
N GLY A 376 8.47 18.90 -20.44
CA GLY A 376 7.13 18.30 -20.56
C GLY A 376 6.92 16.96 -19.86
N CYS A 377 7.91 16.42 -19.14
CA CYS A 377 7.77 15.23 -18.29
C CYS A 377 6.99 14.08 -18.97
N PRO A 378 7.43 13.61 -20.16
CA PRO A 378 6.70 12.59 -20.93
C PRO A 378 6.44 11.31 -20.11
N GLU A 379 7.32 10.97 -19.17
CA GLU A 379 7.15 9.80 -18.30
C GLU A 379 5.89 9.93 -17.42
N ILE A 380 5.52 11.12 -16.99
CA ILE A 380 4.29 11.33 -16.22
C ILE A 380 3.08 11.17 -17.15
N ILE A 381 3.16 11.71 -18.38
CA ILE A 381 2.09 11.60 -19.38
C ILE A 381 1.84 10.13 -19.73
N ASP A 382 2.92 9.40 -20.06
CA ASP A 382 2.85 8.00 -20.44
C ASP A 382 2.32 7.13 -19.29
N ALA A 383 2.74 7.42 -18.06
CA ALA A 383 2.22 6.74 -16.88
C ALA A 383 0.71 6.98 -16.72
N LEU A 384 0.26 8.23 -16.78
CA LEU A 384 -1.15 8.58 -16.64
C LEU A 384 -2.01 8.01 -17.78
N ASP A 385 -1.48 7.97 -19.00
CA ASP A 385 -2.16 7.37 -20.15
C ASP A 385 -2.36 5.86 -19.95
N VAL A 386 -1.32 5.13 -19.57
CA VAL A 386 -1.43 3.70 -19.25
C VAL A 386 -2.37 3.46 -18.07
N ILE A 387 -2.29 4.29 -17.02
CA ILE A 387 -3.20 4.24 -15.87
C ILE A 387 -4.65 4.39 -16.34
N SER A 388 -4.92 5.39 -17.19
CA SER A 388 -6.26 5.64 -17.70
C SER A 388 -6.81 4.44 -18.48
N ARG A 389 -5.98 3.76 -19.28
CA ARG A 389 -6.44 2.66 -20.13
C ARG A 389 -6.64 1.37 -19.34
N SER A 390 -5.73 1.03 -18.43
CA SER A 390 -5.65 -0.31 -17.85
C SER A 390 -5.97 -0.41 -16.37
N PHE A 391 -6.14 0.70 -15.64
CA PHE A 391 -6.48 0.66 -14.22
C PHE A 391 -7.94 1.02 -13.98
N ARG A 392 -8.59 0.32 -13.04
CA ARG A 392 -10.00 0.53 -12.65
C ARG A 392 -10.13 0.57 -11.13
N GLY A 393 -11.22 1.17 -10.65
CA GLY A 393 -11.53 1.25 -9.21
C GLY A 393 -10.69 2.25 -8.42
N LEU A 394 -9.88 3.07 -9.10
CA LEU A 394 -8.96 4.01 -8.45
C LEU A 394 -9.71 5.09 -7.68
N ARG A 395 -9.25 5.33 -6.46
CA ARG A 395 -9.63 6.45 -5.59
C ARG A 395 -8.49 7.45 -5.39
N GLU A 396 -7.25 6.97 -5.41
CA GLU A 396 -6.07 7.82 -5.26
C GLU A 396 -4.93 7.32 -6.14
N ILE A 397 -4.28 8.26 -6.84
CA ILE A 397 -3.05 8.06 -7.59
C ILE A 397 -1.97 8.92 -6.95
N VAL A 398 -0.80 8.37 -6.68
CA VAL A 398 0.37 9.11 -6.19
C VAL A 398 1.55 8.81 -7.10
N ILE A 399 2.19 9.83 -7.65
CA ILE A 399 3.41 9.72 -8.46
C ILE A 399 4.50 10.50 -7.74
N LYS A 400 5.48 9.79 -7.17
CA LYS A 400 6.65 10.38 -6.55
C LYS A 400 7.81 10.38 -7.54
N THR A 401 8.58 11.45 -7.56
CA THR A 401 9.79 11.59 -8.38
C THR A 401 10.91 12.05 -7.46
N GLU A 402 12.14 11.56 -7.65
CA GLU A 402 13.20 11.80 -6.67
C GLU A 402 13.64 13.26 -6.60
N LYS A 403 13.67 13.97 -7.74
CA LYS A 403 14.29 15.31 -7.85
C LYS A 403 13.62 16.08 -8.99
N ARG A 404 13.40 17.39 -8.82
CA ARG A 404 12.89 18.41 -9.78
C ARG A 404 11.46 18.91 -9.54
N GLU A 405 11.15 19.28 -8.30
CA GLU A 405 9.87 19.94 -7.97
C GLU A 405 9.54 21.10 -8.91
N GLY A 406 10.52 21.95 -9.27
CA GLY A 406 10.29 23.10 -10.16
C GLY A 406 9.80 22.74 -11.57
N LEU A 407 10.41 21.73 -12.21
CA LEU A 407 10.00 21.29 -13.55
C LEU A 407 8.65 20.58 -13.52
N VAL A 408 8.44 19.73 -12.51
CA VAL A 408 7.16 19.04 -12.29
C VAL A 408 6.04 20.04 -12.04
N LEU A 409 6.32 21.08 -11.25
CA LEU A 409 5.38 22.16 -10.97
C LEU A 409 4.99 22.95 -12.23
N ASP A 410 5.98 23.30 -13.06
CA ASP A 410 5.72 23.97 -14.34
C ASP A 410 4.97 23.08 -15.33
N PHE A 411 5.29 21.80 -15.39
CA PHE A 411 4.55 20.80 -16.15
C PHE A 411 3.09 20.73 -15.69
N ILE A 412 2.86 20.57 -14.39
CA ILE A 412 1.55 20.54 -13.76
C ILE A 412 0.73 21.80 -14.09
N ARG A 413 1.37 22.98 -14.09
CA ARG A 413 0.70 24.26 -14.40
C ARG A 413 0.31 24.40 -15.86
N ARG A 414 1.06 23.81 -16.79
CA ARG A 414 0.88 24.00 -18.23
C ARG A 414 0.03 22.93 -18.89
N ASN A 415 -0.10 21.76 -18.26
CA ASN A 415 -0.74 20.60 -18.86
C ASN A 415 -2.10 20.30 -18.23
N ARG A 416 -2.93 19.59 -18.99
CA ARG A 416 -4.25 19.14 -18.56
C ARG A 416 -4.43 17.66 -18.90
N PHE A 417 -4.89 16.89 -17.93
CA PHE A 417 -5.16 15.46 -18.07
C PHE A 417 -6.62 15.18 -17.79
N VAL A 418 -7.20 14.24 -18.55
CA VAL A 418 -8.57 13.78 -18.35
C VAL A 418 -8.57 12.27 -18.22
N ILE A 419 -8.91 11.77 -17.04
CA ILE A 419 -9.09 10.33 -16.78
C ILE A 419 -10.60 10.09 -16.67
N THR A 420 -11.19 9.45 -17.68
CA THR A 420 -12.63 9.14 -17.73
C THR A 420 -12.97 7.75 -17.19
N THR A 421 -11.98 6.86 -17.12
CA THR A 421 -12.15 5.44 -16.78
C THR A 421 -12.27 5.16 -15.28
N ASN A 422 -12.03 6.17 -14.43
CA ASN A 422 -12.05 6.04 -12.97
C ASN A 422 -12.91 7.15 -12.35
N PRO A 423 -14.25 7.06 -12.44
CA PRO A 423 -15.13 8.13 -11.99
C PRO A 423 -15.14 8.33 -10.46
N GLY A 424 -14.64 7.35 -9.70
CA GLY A 424 -14.43 7.40 -8.25
C GLY A 424 -13.09 7.98 -7.80
N LEU A 425 -12.26 8.44 -8.74
CA LEU A 425 -10.95 9.03 -8.44
C LEU A 425 -11.12 10.35 -7.67
N ALA A 426 -10.58 10.37 -6.45
CA ALA A 426 -10.75 11.45 -5.48
C ALA A 426 -9.45 12.22 -5.19
N SER A 427 -8.30 11.72 -5.65
CA SER A 427 -6.99 12.34 -5.42
C SER A 427 -6.01 11.92 -6.52
N ILE A 428 -5.23 12.86 -7.03
CA ILE A 428 -4.08 12.58 -7.89
C ILE A 428 -2.95 13.43 -7.33
N LYS A 429 -1.86 12.85 -6.85
CA LYS A 429 -0.72 13.60 -6.32
C LYS A 429 0.49 13.35 -7.19
N ILE A 430 1.20 14.41 -7.56
CA ILE A 430 2.47 14.31 -8.29
C ILE A 430 3.50 15.11 -7.48
N CYS A 431 4.52 14.44 -6.93
CA CYS A 431 5.48 15.03 -5.98
C CYS A 431 4.78 15.75 -4.82
N ASP A 432 3.82 15.07 -4.20
CA ASP A 432 2.98 15.59 -3.10
C ASP A 432 2.15 16.85 -3.44
N ILE A 433 2.14 17.29 -4.71
CA ILE A 433 1.24 18.33 -5.21
C ILE A 433 -0.08 17.68 -5.59
N GLU A 434 -1.18 18.12 -4.95
CA GLU A 434 -2.52 17.67 -5.30
C GLU A 434 -2.91 18.18 -6.68
N CYS A 435 -2.96 17.25 -7.64
CA CYS A 435 -3.28 17.44 -9.04
C CYS A 435 -4.77 17.44 -9.37
N LEU A 436 -5.57 16.83 -8.50
CA LEU A 436 -7.01 16.86 -8.69
C LEU A 436 -7.50 18.27 -8.38
N PHE A 437 -8.20 18.88 -9.34
CA PHE A 437 -9.01 20.04 -8.99
C PHE A 437 -10.15 19.55 -8.08
N SER A 438 -9.96 19.69 -6.78
CA SER A 438 -11.04 19.59 -5.81
C SER A 438 -11.92 20.82 -6.02
N ALA A 439 -12.81 20.74 -7.01
CA ALA A 439 -14.00 21.57 -6.98
C ALA A 439 -14.61 21.27 -5.61
N SER A 440 -14.70 22.29 -4.75
CA SER A 440 -15.56 22.20 -3.56
C SER A 440 -16.84 21.48 -3.99
N LYS A 441 -17.25 20.44 -3.25
CA LYS A 441 -18.28 19.44 -3.60
C LYS A 441 -19.59 19.97 -4.21
N GLU A 442 -19.79 21.28 -4.22
CA GLU A 442 -21.05 21.96 -4.46
C GLU A 442 -21.35 22.28 -5.92
N LYS A 443 -20.42 22.21 -6.89
CA LYS A 443 -20.71 22.74 -8.25
C LYS A 443 -20.13 21.94 -9.42
N ALA A 444 -20.46 20.66 -9.52
CA ALA A 444 -20.24 19.90 -10.76
C ALA A 444 -21.32 20.25 -11.79
N ILE A 445 -20.92 20.55 -13.03
CA ILE A 445 -21.82 20.77 -14.16
C ILE A 445 -22.25 19.40 -14.68
N LEU A 446 -23.57 19.16 -14.70
CA LEU A 446 -24.15 17.96 -15.28
C LEU A 446 -24.43 18.21 -16.76
N CYS A 447 -23.86 17.41 -17.64
CA CYS A 447 -24.08 17.46 -19.07
C CYS A 447 -24.74 16.17 -19.56
N PHE A 448 -25.53 16.29 -20.61
CA PHE A 448 -26.24 15.20 -21.25
C PHE A 448 -25.83 15.16 -22.72
N SER A 449 -25.53 13.98 -23.25
CA SER A 449 -25.56 13.79 -24.70
C SER A 449 -26.97 14.07 -25.22
N LEU A 450 -27.12 14.32 -26.51
CA LEU A 450 -28.45 14.62 -27.08
C LEU A 450 -29.44 13.47 -26.89
N GLU A 451 -28.97 12.22 -26.88
CA GLU A 451 -29.77 11.02 -26.59
C GLU A 451 -30.19 10.97 -25.11
N ALA A 452 -29.25 11.22 -24.20
CA ALA A 452 -29.53 11.26 -22.76
C ALA A 452 -30.50 12.38 -22.41
N TRP A 453 -30.38 13.53 -23.08
CA TRP A 453 -31.31 14.64 -22.96
C TRP A 453 -32.70 14.29 -23.46
N GLY A 454 -32.79 13.64 -24.63
CA GLY A 454 -34.05 13.14 -25.18
C GLY A 454 -34.74 12.17 -24.21
N SER A 455 -34.01 11.21 -23.65
CA SER A 455 -34.56 10.28 -22.65
C SER A 455 -34.98 11.00 -21.36
N CYS A 456 -34.21 12.01 -20.92
CA CYS A 456 -34.51 12.80 -19.72
C CYS A 456 -35.81 13.61 -19.87
N THR A 457 -35.96 14.34 -20.98
CA THR A 457 -37.15 15.15 -21.27
C THR A 457 -38.41 14.31 -21.49
N GLN A 458 -38.27 13.06 -21.90
CA GLN A 458 -39.37 12.09 -22.00
C GLN A 458 -39.68 11.37 -20.68
N GLY A 459 -38.93 11.63 -19.61
CA GLY A 459 -39.11 10.97 -18.31
C GLY A 459 -38.67 9.50 -18.27
N ARG A 460 -37.90 9.04 -19.27
CA ARG A 460 -37.42 7.65 -19.41
C ARG A 460 -36.01 7.43 -18.85
N LEU A 461 -35.20 8.48 -18.72
CA LEU A 461 -33.80 8.32 -18.34
C LEU A 461 -33.59 7.61 -16.99
N ALA A 462 -34.47 7.87 -16.01
CA ALA A 462 -34.40 7.22 -14.69
C ALA A 462 -34.58 5.69 -14.78
N SER A 463 -35.52 5.21 -15.60
CA SER A 463 -35.71 3.77 -15.82
C SER A 463 -34.54 3.16 -16.58
N ASP A 464 -34.02 3.88 -17.57
CA ASP A 464 -32.89 3.39 -18.38
C ASP A 464 -31.61 3.26 -17.53
N LEU A 465 -31.34 4.22 -16.63
CA LEU A 465 -30.21 4.17 -15.71
C LEU A 465 -30.35 3.10 -14.62
N ALA A 466 -31.59 2.85 -14.16
CA ALA A 466 -31.87 1.77 -13.22
C ALA A 466 -31.62 0.40 -13.85
N GLN A 467 -31.95 0.24 -15.14
CA GLN A 467 -31.68 -0.99 -15.90
C GLN A 467 -30.18 -1.28 -16.04
N THR A 468 -29.36 -0.24 -16.18
CA THR A 468 -27.90 -0.37 -16.35
C THR A 468 -27.11 -0.38 -15.04
N GLN A 469 -27.80 -0.26 -13.89
CA GLN A 469 -27.19 -0.13 -12.56
C GLN A 469 -26.14 1.00 -12.48
N THR A 470 -26.39 2.11 -13.18
CA THR A 470 -25.46 3.24 -13.16
C THR A 470 -25.38 3.85 -11.76
N ASP A 471 -24.17 3.97 -11.20
CA ASP A 471 -23.96 4.54 -9.87
C ASP A 471 -24.16 6.07 -9.85
N LEU A 472 -25.38 6.49 -9.51
CA LEU A 472 -25.74 7.90 -9.37
C LEU A 472 -25.26 8.52 -8.05
N SER A 473 -24.69 7.74 -7.12
CA SER A 473 -24.14 8.29 -5.86
C SER A 473 -22.98 9.27 -6.10
N LEU A 474 -22.43 9.26 -7.32
CA LEU A 474 -21.41 10.18 -7.81
C LEU A 474 -21.93 11.57 -8.19
N LEU A 475 -23.26 11.76 -8.23
CA LEU A 475 -23.92 13.04 -8.48
C LEU A 475 -24.32 13.73 -7.16
N SER A 476 -24.41 15.06 -7.15
CA SER A 476 -24.97 15.81 -6.02
C SER A 476 -26.46 15.45 -5.83
N PRO A 477 -27.04 15.61 -4.63
CA PRO A 477 -28.46 15.34 -4.41
C PRO A 477 -29.39 16.09 -5.38
N LEU A 478 -29.07 17.34 -5.70
CA LEU A 478 -29.80 18.14 -6.70
C LEU A 478 -29.71 17.50 -8.10
N ASN A 479 -28.53 17.05 -8.51
CA ASN A 479 -28.34 16.39 -9.80
C ASN A 479 -29.02 15.01 -9.85
N GLN A 480 -29.06 14.28 -8.73
CA GLN A 480 -29.83 13.04 -8.63
C GLN A 480 -31.33 13.31 -8.75
N GLU A 481 -31.86 14.30 -8.02
CA GLU A 481 -33.26 14.72 -8.14
C GLU A 481 -33.58 15.18 -9.57
N LEU A 482 -32.65 15.85 -10.24
CA LEU A 482 -32.83 16.29 -11.62
C LEU A 482 -32.98 15.13 -12.60
N VAL A 483 -32.14 14.10 -12.46
CA VAL A 483 -32.17 12.91 -13.31
C VAL A 483 -33.40 12.06 -13.01
N MET A 484 -33.84 12.00 -11.76
CA MET A 484 -34.92 11.12 -11.30
C MET A 484 -36.32 11.79 -11.32
N GLY A 485 -36.40 13.11 -11.20
CA GLY A 485 -37.60 13.80 -10.74
C GLY A 485 -38.70 14.03 -11.77
N GLN A 486 -38.56 13.58 -13.02
CA GLN A 486 -39.52 13.76 -14.13
C GLN A 486 -40.06 15.20 -14.36
N LYS A 487 -39.55 16.21 -13.64
CA LYS A 487 -39.99 17.63 -13.71
C LYS A 487 -39.88 18.25 -15.12
N TRP A 488 -39.20 17.55 -16.03
CA TRP A 488 -38.94 17.94 -17.41
C TRP A 488 -39.97 17.39 -18.40
N ALA A 489 -40.72 16.36 -18.00
CA ALA A 489 -41.72 15.73 -18.85
C ALA A 489 -43.01 16.56 -18.81
N GLY A 490 -43.42 17.09 -19.97
CA GLY A 490 -44.74 17.72 -20.15
C GLY A 490 -44.80 19.25 -20.10
N GLY A 491 -43.66 19.95 -19.98
CA GLY A 491 -43.61 21.40 -20.20
C GLY A 491 -43.76 21.71 -21.70
N GLY A 492 -44.80 22.47 -22.07
CA GLY A 492 -45.14 22.75 -23.49
C GLY A 492 -44.10 23.51 -24.31
N ASN A 493 -43.03 24.02 -23.68
CA ASN A 493 -41.95 24.73 -24.36
C ASN A 493 -40.67 23.90 -24.33
N GLU A 494 -40.11 23.63 -25.51
CA GLU A 494 -38.83 22.92 -25.63
C GLU A 494 -37.70 23.75 -24.98
N PRO A 495 -36.89 23.16 -24.09
CA PRO A 495 -35.81 23.89 -23.43
C PRO A 495 -34.73 24.29 -24.45
N VAL A 496 -34.40 25.59 -24.47
CA VAL A 496 -33.36 26.16 -25.34
C VAL A 496 -32.07 26.47 -24.59
N CYS A 497 -30.96 26.55 -25.32
CA CYS A 497 -29.69 27.08 -24.81
C CYS A 497 -29.84 28.57 -24.45
N ALA A 498 -29.47 28.97 -23.24
CA ALA A 498 -29.59 30.36 -22.76
C ALA A 498 -28.70 31.38 -23.50
N ILE A 499 -27.81 30.93 -24.41
CA ILE A 499 -26.89 31.79 -25.15
C ILE A 499 -27.24 31.82 -26.63
N CYS A 500 -27.31 30.66 -27.29
CA CYS A 500 -27.58 30.60 -28.74
C CYS A 500 -29.06 30.39 -29.07
N LEU A 501 -29.92 30.19 -28.08
CA LEU A 501 -31.36 29.93 -28.22
C LEU A 501 -31.72 28.67 -29.02
N SER A 502 -30.73 27.84 -29.37
CA SER A 502 -30.94 26.57 -30.06
C SER A 502 -31.63 25.55 -29.15
N THR A 503 -32.59 24.83 -29.72
CA THR A 503 -33.24 23.65 -29.16
C THR A 503 -32.34 22.40 -29.26
N ALA A 504 -32.77 21.28 -28.68
CA ALA A 504 -32.03 20.02 -28.84
C ALA A 504 -32.10 19.50 -30.29
N GLY A 505 -33.23 19.76 -30.98
CA GLY A 505 -33.39 19.50 -32.41
C GLY A 505 -32.41 20.32 -33.26
N ASP A 506 -32.36 21.64 -33.05
CA ASP A 506 -31.45 22.53 -33.79
C ASP A 506 -29.98 22.11 -33.64
N LEU A 507 -29.60 21.72 -32.41
CA LEU A 507 -28.24 21.25 -32.11
C LEU A 507 -27.91 19.93 -32.80
N ARG A 508 -28.89 19.05 -33.01
CA ARG A 508 -28.73 17.80 -33.75
C ARG A 508 -28.57 18.05 -35.24
N ASP A 509 -29.40 18.93 -35.80
CA ASP A 509 -29.44 19.22 -37.23
C ASP A 509 -28.21 20.00 -37.70
N THR A 510 -27.61 20.81 -36.83
CA THR A 510 -26.40 21.59 -37.13
C THR A 510 -25.09 20.81 -36.97
N SER A 511 -25.10 19.63 -36.35
CA SER A 511 -23.89 18.88 -36.00
C SER A 511 -23.72 17.45 -36.56
N PRO A 512 -24.38 17.00 -37.66
CA PRO A 512 -24.31 15.58 -38.05
C PRO A 512 -22.89 15.15 -38.46
N ASP A 513 -22.09 16.03 -39.07
CA ASP A 513 -20.75 15.67 -39.58
C ASP A 513 -19.57 16.30 -38.83
N THR A 514 -19.80 17.28 -37.94
CA THR A 514 -18.71 18.11 -37.38
C THR A 514 -18.50 18.01 -35.87
N SER A 515 -19.42 17.40 -35.11
CA SER A 515 -19.30 17.32 -33.64
C SER A 515 -20.22 16.25 -33.02
N PRO A 516 -19.77 14.98 -32.93
CA PRO A 516 -20.50 13.93 -32.17
C PRO A 516 -20.58 14.24 -30.67
N ASP A 517 -19.87 15.26 -30.18
CA ASP A 517 -19.79 15.66 -28.77
C ASP A 517 -20.69 16.86 -28.41
N THR A 518 -21.74 17.11 -29.18
CA THR A 518 -22.73 18.12 -28.83
C THR A 518 -23.50 17.66 -27.58
N GLU A 519 -23.56 18.52 -26.56
CA GLU A 519 -24.17 18.19 -25.28
C GLU A 519 -24.99 19.37 -24.75
N ILE A 520 -25.93 19.07 -23.85
CA ILE A 520 -26.68 20.06 -23.08
C ILE A 520 -26.19 20.02 -21.64
N CYS A 521 -25.69 21.15 -21.14
CA CYS A 521 -25.08 21.28 -19.83
C CYS A 521 -25.92 22.16 -18.90
N ILE A 522 -26.16 21.67 -17.68
CA ILE A 522 -26.84 22.34 -16.58
C ILE A 522 -25.78 22.97 -15.67
N LEU A 523 -25.81 24.30 -15.55
CA LEU A 523 -24.78 25.07 -14.84
C LEU A 523 -24.93 25.00 -13.31
N ASP A 524 -26.01 25.58 -12.78
CA ASP A 524 -26.28 25.75 -11.34
C ASP A 524 -27.76 25.54 -10.97
N HIS A 525 -28.66 25.65 -11.95
CA HIS A 525 -30.10 25.43 -11.80
C HIS A 525 -30.63 24.66 -13.01
N PRO A 526 -31.69 23.84 -12.88
CA PRO A 526 -32.29 23.08 -13.98
C PRO A 526 -32.63 23.93 -15.22
N GLU A 527 -32.97 25.19 -15.02
CA GLU A 527 -33.32 26.14 -16.09
C GLU A 527 -32.10 26.84 -16.70
N HIS A 528 -30.93 26.75 -16.07
CA HIS A 528 -29.71 27.42 -16.50
C HIS A 528 -28.89 26.51 -17.41
N ARG A 529 -29.37 26.38 -18.66
CA ARG A 529 -28.87 25.41 -19.63
C ARG A 529 -28.07 26.08 -20.72
N VAL A 530 -26.96 25.47 -21.11
CA VAL A 530 -26.14 25.90 -22.26
C VAL A 530 -25.68 24.69 -23.05
N CYS A 531 -25.53 24.82 -24.36
CA CYS A 531 -24.89 23.77 -25.16
C CYS A 531 -23.37 23.73 -24.90
N SER A 532 -22.73 22.58 -25.16
CA SER A 532 -21.28 22.39 -24.95
C SER A 532 -20.43 23.45 -25.66
N SER A 533 -20.80 23.85 -26.89
CA SER A 533 -20.12 24.92 -27.65
C SER A 533 -20.22 26.28 -26.95
N CYS A 534 -21.40 26.65 -26.44
CA CYS A 534 -21.57 27.90 -25.68
C CYS A 534 -20.85 27.84 -24.33
N LEU A 535 -20.85 26.69 -23.65
CA LEU A 535 -20.08 26.48 -22.43
C LEU A 535 -18.58 26.65 -22.68
N ALA A 536 -18.04 26.11 -23.77
CA ALA A 536 -16.64 26.26 -24.14
C ALA A 536 -16.26 27.74 -24.37
N ARG A 537 -17.16 28.52 -24.99
CA ARG A 537 -17.00 29.98 -25.14
C ARG A 537 -17.01 30.71 -23.80
N LEU A 538 -17.96 30.37 -22.90
CA LEU A 538 -18.00 30.93 -21.55
C LEU A 538 -16.70 30.65 -20.79
N VAL A 539 -16.25 29.40 -20.77
CA VAL A 539 -15.00 28.99 -20.11
C VAL A 539 -13.80 29.75 -20.68
N SER A 540 -13.74 29.91 -22.00
CA SER A 540 -12.67 30.65 -22.67
C SER A 540 -12.65 32.12 -22.26
N ALA A 541 -13.82 32.76 -22.15
CA ALA A 541 -13.95 34.14 -21.66
C ALA A 541 -13.58 34.25 -20.16
N GLY A 542 -13.92 33.25 -19.35
CA GLY A 542 -13.66 33.21 -17.90
C GLY A 542 -12.25 32.81 -17.48
N ARG A 543 -11.35 32.45 -18.42
CA ARG A 543 -9.99 31.99 -18.09
C ARG A 543 -9.20 32.99 -17.23
N ARG A 544 -9.37 34.29 -17.46
CA ARG A 544 -8.66 35.35 -16.73
C ARG A 544 -9.20 35.55 -15.31
N SER A 545 -10.52 35.46 -15.14
CA SER A 545 -11.21 35.69 -13.87
C SER A 545 -11.28 34.45 -12.96
N ARG A 546 -10.96 33.26 -13.47
CA ARG A 546 -11.13 31.96 -12.79
C ARG A 546 -12.58 31.65 -12.39
N HIS A 547 -13.53 32.38 -12.97
CA HIS A 547 -14.95 32.13 -12.81
C HIS A 547 -15.69 32.50 -14.10
N ILE A 548 -16.78 31.80 -14.37
CA ILE A 548 -17.79 32.22 -15.35
C ILE A 548 -19.05 32.65 -14.60
N ARG A 549 -19.83 33.54 -15.20
CA ARG A 549 -21.14 33.91 -14.67
C ARG A 549 -22.21 33.16 -15.45
N CYS A 550 -23.15 32.55 -14.74
CA CYS A 550 -24.32 31.95 -15.36
C CYS A 550 -25.03 33.02 -16.21
N PRO A 551 -25.35 32.76 -17.50
CA PRO A 551 -26.00 33.74 -18.37
C PRO A 551 -27.40 34.11 -17.90
N VAL A 552 -28.03 33.27 -17.07
CA VAL A 552 -29.40 33.46 -16.56
C VAL A 552 -29.39 34.20 -15.22
N CYS A 553 -28.88 33.60 -14.14
CA CYS A 553 -28.95 34.16 -12.78
C CYS A 553 -27.72 34.98 -12.36
N ARG A 554 -26.69 35.05 -13.20
CA ARG A 554 -25.39 35.69 -12.91
C ARG A 554 -24.56 35.08 -11.78
N ALA A 555 -24.99 33.95 -11.20
CA ALA A 555 -24.21 33.23 -10.20
C ALA A 555 -22.81 32.89 -10.71
N GLU A 556 -21.81 33.03 -9.85
CA GLU A 556 -20.42 32.74 -10.18
C GLU A 556 -20.12 31.25 -10.01
N LEU A 557 -19.52 30.70 -11.07
CA LEU A 557 -19.07 29.32 -11.18
C LEU A 557 -17.55 29.33 -11.34
N SER A 558 -16.84 28.79 -10.36
CA SER A 558 -15.39 28.68 -10.42
C SER A 558 -14.94 27.80 -11.60
N VAL A 559 -13.88 28.22 -12.27
CA VAL A 559 -13.23 27.50 -13.37
C VAL A 559 -11.82 27.09 -12.93
N PRO A 560 -11.39 25.84 -13.19
CA PRO A 560 -12.15 24.76 -13.86
C PRO A 560 -13.31 24.24 -13.00
N PHE A 561 -14.32 23.63 -13.62
CA PHE A 561 -15.40 22.92 -12.92
C PHE A 561 -15.37 21.44 -13.31
N LEU A 562 -15.90 20.58 -12.43
CA LEU A 562 -16.07 19.16 -12.73
C LEU A 562 -17.25 18.99 -13.70
N LYS A 563 -17.05 18.27 -14.79
CA LYS A 563 -18.10 17.93 -15.75
C LYS A 563 -18.50 16.46 -15.56
N LYS A 564 -19.75 16.22 -15.19
CA LYS A 564 -20.36 14.89 -15.14
C LYS A 564 -21.23 14.75 -16.38
N LYS A 565 -20.97 13.76 -17.23
CA LYS A 565 -21.67 13.54 -18.50
C LYS A 565 -22.49 12.26 -18.42
N LEU A 566 -23.79 12.37 -18.68
CA LEU A 566 -24.64 11.22 -18.98
C LEU A 566 -24.68 11.03 -20.50
N GLN A 567 -24.31 9.85 -20.95
CA GLN A 567 -24.25 9.54 -22.38
C GLN A 567 -24.66 8.09 -22.64
N MET A 568 -25.08 7.81 -23.87
CA MET A 568 -25.31 6.45 -24.34
C MET A 568 -23.98 5.87 -24.83
N ASN A 569 -23.59 4.70 -24.33
CA ASN A 569 -22.39 4.01 -24.78
C ASN A 569 -22.64 3.21 -26.07
N ALA A 570 -21.59 2.58 -26.59
CA ALA A 570 -21.65 1.80 -27.84
C ALA A 570 -22.62 0.61 -27.80
N HIS A 571 -23.07 0.18 -26.61
CA HIS A 571 -24.04 -0.89 -26.42
C HIS A 571 -25.49 -0.38 -26.29
N GLY A 572 -25.72 0.93 -26.44
CA GLY A 572 -27.04 1.54 -26.29
C GLY A 572 -27.45 1.76 -24.83
N HIS A 573 -26.53 1.61 -23.87
CA HIS A 573 -26.79 1.80 -22.45
C HIS A 573 -26.38 3.20 -21.99
N PHE A 574 -27.18 3.84 -21.14
CA PHE A 574 -26.76 5.08 -20.50
C PHE A 574 -25.75 4.80 -19.40
N GLU A 575 -24.68 5.59 -19.40
CA GLU A 575 -23.62 5.57 -18.39
C GLU A 575 -23.30 6.99 -17.93
N LEU A 576 -22.89 7.10 -16.67
CA LEU A 576 -22.36 8.33 -16.11
C LEU A 576 -20.84 8.33 -16.27
N THR A 577 -20.34 9.15 -17.19
CA THR A 577 -18.91 9.44 -17.29
C THR A 577 -18.57 10.71 -16.53
N GLY A 578 -17.46 10.69 -15.81
CA GLY A 578 -16.96 11.86 -15.10
C GLY A 578 -15.52 12.08 -15.51
N GLY A 579 -15.28 13.06 -16.37
CA GLY A 579 -13.92 13.50 -16.65
C GLY A 579 -13.46 14.39 -15.51
N VAL A 580 -12.54 13.90 -14.67
CA VAL A 580 -11.75 14.81 -13.84
C VAL A 580 -10.90 15.62 -14.80
N VAL A 581 -11.10 16.93 -14.78
CA VAL A 581 -10.22 17.89 -15.45
C VAL A 581 -9.12 18.25 -14.47
N ALA A 582 -7.94 17.67 -14.63
CA ALA A 582 -6.77 18.15 -13.89
C ALA A 582 -6.19 19.36 -14.62
N PHE A 583 -6.24 20.52 -13.97
CA PHE A 583 -5.37 21.70 -14.16
C PHE A 583 -5.46 22.59 -15.40
N PRO A 584 -5.04 23.88 -15.27
CA PRO A 584 -4.11 24.49 -14.27
C PRO A 584 -4.63 24.66 -12.81
N CYS A 585 -3.86 24.23 -11.79
CA CYS A 585 -3.99 24.76 -10.43
C CYS A 585 -3.18 26.03 -10.31
N ASN A 586 -3.79 27.04 -9.73
CA ASN A 586 -3.06 28.18 -9.19
C ASN A 586 -3.18 28.27 -7.66
N ASN A 587 -3.68 27.22 -6.99
CA ASN A 587 -3.85 27.16 -5.54
C ASN A 587 -2.61 26.59 -4.82
N PHE A 588 -1.42 27.07 -5.18
CA PHE A 588 -0.22 26.82 -4.40
C PHE A 588 -0.21 27.77 -3.20
N LYS A 589 -0.83 27.37 -2.08
CA LYS A 589 -0.37 27.90 -0.80
C LYS A 589 1.07 27.40 -0.65
N LYS A 590 2.04 28.34 -0.56
CA LYS A 590 3.46 28.05 -0.37
C LYS A 590 3.62 26.85 0.59
N VAL A 591 4.11 25.73 0.06
CA VAL A 591 4.69 24.69 0.90
C VAL A 591 5.91 25.35 1.53
N VAL A 592 5.84 25.58 2.84
CA VAL A 592 6.98 26.05 3.62
C VAL A 592 8.01 24.93 3.59
N PRO A 593 9.28 25.18 3.21
CA PRO A 593 10.31 24.16 3.31
C PRO A 593 10.44 23.79 4.79
N LEU A 594 10.13 22.53 5.12
CA LEU A 594 10.59 21.92 6.35
C LEU A 594 12.07 21.64 6.13
N TYR A 595 12.91 22.46 6.76
CA TYR A 595 14.33 22.20 6.94
C TYR A 595 14.54 21.12 7.99
#